data_AF-A0A7R9T2T7-F1
#
_entry.id   AF-A0A7R9T2T7-F1
#
_cell.length_a   1.000
_cell.length_b   1.000
_cell.length_c   1.000
_cell.angle_alpha   90.00
_cell.angle_beta   90.00
_cell.angle_gamma   90.00
#
_symmetry.space_group_name_H-M   'P 1'
#
loop_
_entity.id
_entity.type
_entity.pdbx_description
1 polymer ?
#
loop_
_entity_poly.entity_id
_entity_poly.type
_entity_poly.pdbx_seq_one_letter_code
_entity_poly.pdbx_strand_id
1 'polypeptide(L)'
;AADVRTATVALASMLSVASRASARASPSSASSSSRTRSTRSGYRSRHRAVARATSEKAKPDWAGDDALSKLVDAAISNELLYENIMKPMARRTLIQTAEKNGIQWRDEAKRLEGDSRVYEAFEAIKDDSIEYPEYYLKPFHAYSEGNLCWLAATEARSATYSMALRVWPKDRITAETAQQRLRDSYTDTVRAHREKYNEATDVEPKKILDVGCSVGMSTRYLSEAFPQAEIVGLD
;
A
#
# COMPACT_ATOMS: atom_id res chain seq x y z
N ALA A 1 10.53 27.75 -6.65
CA ALA A 1 9.51 27.06 -5.81
C ALA A 1 8.44 26.29 -6.61
N ALA A 2 8.62 26.08 -7.92
CA ALA A 2 7.65 25.38 -8.78
C ALA A 2 8.00 23.89 -9.05
N ASP A 3 8.97 23.31 -8.33
CA ASP A 3 9.64 22.08 -8.79
C ASP A 3 9.30 20.81 -7.98
N VAL A 4 8.78 20.95 -6.75
CA VAL A 4 8.52 19.80 -5.87
C VAL A 4 7.14 19.19 -6.10
N ARG A 5 6.13 20.01 -6.42
CA ARG A 5 4.76 19.53 -6.68
C ARG A 5 4.68 18.73 -7.98
N THR A 6 5.34 19.19 -9.04
CA THR A 6 5.36 18.52 -10.35
C THR A 6 6.08 17.18 -10.28
N ALA A 7 7.22 17.11 -9.59
CA ALA A 7 7.93 15.86 -9.34
C ALA A 7 7.11 14.87 -8.49
N THR A 8 6.38 15.36 -7.48
CA THR A 8 5.53 14.52 -6.63
C THR A 8 4.33 13.95 -7.39
N VAL A 9 3.72 14.74 -8.28
CA VAL A 9 2.63 14.29 -9.16
C VAL A 9 3.15 13.29 -10.19
N ALA A 10 4.31 13.54 -10.80
CA ALA A 10 4.94 12.61 -11.74
C ALA A 10 5.29 11.27 -11.05
N LEU A 11 5.80 11.29 -9.82
CA LEU A 11 6.03 10.09 -9.01
C LEU A 11 4.76 9.30 -8.74
N ALA A 12 3.70 10.00 -8.32
CA ALA A 12 2.42 9.37 -7.99
C ALA A 12 1.80 8.72 -9.23
N SER A 13 1.90 9.38 -10.40
CA SER A 13 1.48 8.82 -11.68
C SER A 13 2.34 7.62 -12.10
N MET A 14 3.67 7.67 -11.96
CA MET A 14 4.55 6.54 -12.29
C MET A 14 4.31 5.30 -11.43
N LEU A 15 4.08 5.47 -10.13
CA LEU A 15 3.77 4.37 -9.22
C LEU A 15 2.39 3.75 -9.51
N SER A 16 1.42 4.55 -9.96
CA SER A 16 0.10 4.06 -10.35
C SER A 16 0.10 3.36 -11.72
N VAL A 17 0.99 3.74 -12.65
CA VAL A 17 1.18 3.02 -13.92
C VAL A 17 1.87 1.68 -13.70
N ALA A 18 2.86 1.61 -12.81
CA ALA A 18 3.52 0.34 -12.45
C ALA A 18 2.55 -0.68 -11.83
N SER A 19 1.57 -0.24 -11.01
CA SER A 19 0.54 -1.15 -10.47
C SER A 19 -0.43 -1.66 -11.55
N ARG A 20 -0.71 -0.86 -12.60
CA ARG A 20 -1.54 -1.28 -13.74
C ARG A 20 -0.85 -2.29 -14.64
N ALA A 21 0.46 -2.18 -14.84
CA ALA A 21 1.23 -3.16 -15.61
C ALA A 21 1.21 -4.54 -14.94
N SER A 22 1.33 -4.57 -13.60
CA SER A 22 1.29 -5.81 -12.81
C SER A 22 -0.13 -6.43 -12.76
N ALA A 23 -1.18 -5.62 -12.66
CA ALA A 23 -2.57 -6.10 -12.63
C ALA A 23 -3.07 -6.66 -13.98
N ARG A 24 -2.43 -6.30 -15.10
CA ARG A 24 -2.83 -6.75 -16.44
C ARG A 24 -2.30 -8.16 -16.80
N ALA A 25 -1.47 -8.76 -15.94
CA ALA A 25 -0.81 -10.04 -16.17
C ALA A 25 -1.53 -11.27 -15.57
N SER A 26 -2.67 -11.09 -14.88
CA SER A 26 -3.45 -12.21 -14.32
C SER A 26 -4.69 -12.55 -15.18
N PRO A 27 -5.00 -13.84 -15.43
CA PRO A 27 -6.11 -14.22 -16.29
C PRO A 27 -7.46 -14.00 -15.59
N SER A 28 -8.41 -13.43 -16.31
CA SER A 28 -9.78 -13.14 -15.86
C SER A 28 -10.62 -14.42 -15.75
N SER A 29 -11.11 -14.73 -14.54
CA SER A 29 -12.14 -15.75 -14.33
C SER A 29 -13.55 -15.19 -14.58
N ALA A 30 -14.35 -15.98 -15.30
CA ALA A 30 -15.64 -15.65 -15.88
C ALA A 30 -16.76 -15.33 -14.89
N SER A 31 -17.70 -14.50 -15.35
CA SER A 31 -18.95 -14.15 -14.68
C SER A 31 -20.03 -15.21 -14.88
N SER A 32 -20.77 -15.55 -13.81
CA SER A 32 -22.04 -16.25 -13.91
C SER A 32 -23.12 -15.46 -13.17
N SER A 33 -24.12 -15.02 -13.94
CA SER A 33 -25.30 -14.32 -13.50
C SER A 33 -26.37 -15.27 -12.92
N SER A 34 -26.95 -14.94 -11.77
CA SER A 34 -28.27 -15.43 -11.38
C SER A 34 -29.09 -14.32 -10.72
N ARG A 35 -30.21 -13.98 -11.37
CA ARG A 35 -31.26 -13.08 -10.88
C ARG A 35 -32.09 -13.79 -9.80
N THR A 36 -32.35 -13.10 -8.71
CA THR A 36 -33.57 -13.33 -7.91
C THR A 36 -34.10 -12.01 -7.39
N ARG A 37 -35.37 -11.79 -7.69
CA ARG A 37 -36.15 -10.58 -7.40
C ARG A 37 -36.96 -10.87 -6.14
N SER A 38 -36.79 -10.08 -5.09
CA SER A 38 -37.74 -10.05 -3.98
C SER A 38 -37.96 -8.62 -3.51
N THR A 39 -39.22 -8.26 -3.49
CA THR A 39 -39.80 -6.97 -3.17
C THR A 39 -39.87 -6.77 -1.67
N ARG A 40 -39.43 -5.62 -1.16
CA ARG A 40 -40.13 -4.95 -0.05
C ARG A 40 -39.86 -3.44 -0.06
N SER A 41 -40.96 -2.75 -0.27
CA SER A 41 -41.15 -1.30 -0.21
C SER A 41 -41.00 -0.79 1.23
N GLY A 42 -40.52 0.44 1.39
CA GLY A 42 -40.78 1.22 2.60
C GLY A 42 -39.58 1.65 3.44
N TYR A 43 -38.50 2.21 2.84
CA TYR A 43 -37.60 3.12 3.59
C TYR A 43 -36.77 4.03 2.66
N ARG A 44 -37.41 4.62 1.64
CA ARG A 44 -36.80 5.60 0.74
C ARG A 44 -37.30 7.00 1.07
N SER A 45 -36.69 7.68 2.03
CA SER A 45 -36.88 9.14 2.14
C SER A 45 -35.76 9.87 2.90
N ARG A 46 -35.11 9.25 3.89
CA ARG A 46 -34.18 10.00 4.78
C ARG A 46 -32.68 9.83 4.51
N HIS A 47 -32.27 8.91 3.63
CA HIS A 47 -30.85 8.71 3.28
C HIS A 47 -30.36 9.48 2.04
N ARG A 48 -31.21 10.30 1.40
CA ARG A 48 -30.82 11.05 0.19
C ARG A 48 -30.02 12.34 0.48
N ALA A 49 -29.96 12.78 1.75
CA ALA A 49 -29.32 14.04 2.13
C ALA A 49 -27.86 13.90 2.57
N VAL A 50 -27.40 12.70 2.97
CA VAL A 50 -26.01 12.48 3.45
C VAL A 50 -25.11 11.85 2.39
N ALA A 51 -25.69 11.30 1.31
CA ALA A 51 -24.95 10.66 0.21
C ALA A 51 -24.67 11.60 -1.00
N ARG A 52 -24.84 12.91 -0.87
CA ARG A 52 -24.70 13.87 -1.99
C ARG A 52 -23.58 14.91 -1.76
N ALA A 53 -22.41 14.45 -1.33
CA ALA A 53 -21.19 15.27 -1.31
C ALA A 53 -19.91 14.51 -1.71
N THR A 54 -20.02 13.31 -2.30
CA THR A 54 -18.92 12.68 -3.04
C THR A 54 -19.30 12.69 -4.51
N SER A 55 -19.01 13.81 -5.19
CA SER A 55 -19.12 13.85 -6.64
C SER A 55 -18.28 12.72 -7.23
N GLU A 56 -18.89 11.95 -8.13
CA GLU A 56 -18.29 10.94 -8.98
C GLU A 56 -17.04 11.46 -9.67
N LYS A 57 -15.87 11.30 -9.03
CA LYS A 57 -14.60 11.28 -9.74
C LYS A 57 -14.19 9.83 -9.85
N ALA A 58 -14.48 9.22 -11.00
CA ALA A 58 -14.02 7.87 -11.35
C ALA A 58 -12.48 7.79 -11.46
N LYS A 59 -11.79 8.95 -11.43
CA LYS A 59 -10.34 9.08 -11.50
C LYS A 59 -9.85 10.19 -10.56
N PRO A 60 -8.75 10.01 -9.81
CA PRO A 60 -8.14 11.08 -9.02
C PRO A 60 -7.68 12.25 -9.88
N ASP A 61 -7.47 13.43 -9.28
CA ASP A 61 -7.14 14.70 -9.97
C ASP A 61 -5.86 14.69 -10.84
N TRP A 62 -5.04 13.63 -10.75
CA TRP A 62 -3.84 13.45 -11.56
C TRP A 62 -4.07 12.61 -12.83
N ALA A 63 -5.24 11.98 -12.99
CA ALA A 63 -5.54 11.04 -14.06
C ALA A 63 -6.43 11.67 -15.16
N GLY A 64 -5.92 12.73 -15.79
CA GLY A 64 -6.55 13.41 -16.94
C GLY A 64 -5.77 13.22 -18.25
N ASP A 65 -6.47 13.27 -19.39
CA ASP A 65 -5.95 13.21 -20.77
C ASP A 65 -5.22 14.50 -21.19
N ASP A 66 -4.34 15.03 -20.33
CA ASP A 66 -3.62 16.27 -20.61
C ASP A 66 -2.34 16.03 -21.43
N ALA A 67 -1.83 17.06 -22.12
CA ALA A 67 -0.61 16.94 -22.95
C ALA A 67 0.60 16.44 -22.13
N LEU A 68 0.64 16.76 -20.85
CA LEU A 68 1.61 16.24 -19.89
C LEU A 68 1.49 14.73 -19.68
N SER A 69 0.27 14.18 -19.66
CA SER A 69 0.04 12.73 -19.55
C SER A 69 0.60 12.01 -20.77
N LYS A 70 0.34 12.52 -21.98
CA LYS A 70 0.86 11.93 -23.23
C LYS A 70 2.38 11.96 -23.32
N LEU A 71 3.01 13.04 -22.82
CA LEU A 71 4.46 13.15 -22.75
C LEU A 71 5.06 12.16 -21.73
N VAL A 72 4.41 12.00 -20.58
CA VAL A 72 4.79 11.01 -19.56
C VAL A 72 4.62 9.59 -20.12
N ASP A 73 3.52 9.30 -20.82
CA ASP A 73 3.28 8.00 -21.44
C ASP A 73 4.34 7.69 -22.51
N ALA A 74 4.69 8.65 -23.35
CA ALA A 74 5.76 8.50 -24.35
C ALA A 74 7.15 8.29 -23.71
N ALA A 75 7.43 8.97 -22.59
CA ALA A 75 8.68 8.80 -21.85
C ALA A 75 8.75 7.44 -21.12
N ILE A 76 7.64 6.95 -20.55
CA ILE A 76 7.54 5.61 -19.94
C ILE A 76 7.68 4.51 -21.00
N SER A 77 7.21 4.76 -22.22
CA SER A 77 7.33 3.82 -23.35
C SER A 77 8.77 3.62 -23.81
N ASN A 78 9.70 4.49 -23.39
CA ASN A 78 11.13 4.34 -23.63
C ASN A 78 11.79 3.69 -22.42
N GLU A 79 12.05 2.38 -22.52
CA GLU A 79 12.63 1.57 -21.45
C GLU A 79 13.95 2.15 -20.92
N LEU A 80 14.83 2.65 -21.79
CA LEU A 80 16.12 3.22 -21.40
C LEU A 80 15.95 4.51 -20.58
N LEU A 81 15.05 5.40 -20.95
CA LEU A 81 14.77 6.63 -20.20
C LEU A 81 14.06 6.30 -18.88
N TYR A 82 13.11 5.37 -18.92
CA TYR A 82 12.32 5.00 -17.77
C TYR A 82 13.17 4.32 -16.68
N GLU A 83 13.94 3.29 -17.05
CA GLU A 83 14.77 2.51 -16.12
C GLU A 83 15.97 3.30 -15.61
N ASN A 84 16.70 4.02 -16.49
CA ASN A 84 17.98 4.62 -16.11
C ASN A 84 17.88 6.04 -15.56
N ILE A 85 16.79 6.75 -15.82
CA ILE A 85 16.65 8.16 -15.46
C ILE A 85 15.44 8.39 -14.56
N MET A 86 14.24 8.02 -15.04
CA MET A 86 13.00 8.37 -14.35
C MET A 86 12.85 7.61 -13.04
N LYS A 87 13.05 6.29 -13.02
CA LYS A 87 12.96 5.45 -11.82
C LYS A 87 13.95 5.88 -10.71
N PRO A 88 15.26 6.08 -10.98
CA PRO A 88 16.21 6.55 -9.97
C PRO A 88 15.88 7.93 -9.42
N MET A 89 15.52 8.89 -10.28
CA MET A 89 15.13 10.24 -9.84
C MET A 89 13.85 10.18 -8.99
N ALA A 90 12.91 9.32 -9.38
CA ALA A 90 11.68 9.14 -8.65
C ALA A 90 11.95 8.63 -7.23
N ARG A 91 12.70 7.54 -7.10
CA ARG A 91 13.10 6.99 -5.80
C ARG A 91 13.86 8.02 -4.96
N ARG A 92 14.81 8.76 -5.54
CA ARG A 92 15.56 9.80 -4.83
C ARG A 92 14.64 10.88 -4.27
N THR A 93 13.66 11.35 -5.05
CA THR A 93 12.71 12.38 -4.62
C THR A 93 11.82 11.87 -3.48
N LEU A 94 11.40 10.60 -3.54
CA LEU A 94 10.61 9.98 -2.47
C LEU A 94 11.38 9.96 -1.15
N ILE A 95 12.62 9.43 -1.19
CA ILE A 95 13.50 9.33 -0.02
C ILE A 95 13.77 10.72 0.58
N GLN A 96 14.18 11.68 -0.24
CA GLN A 96 14.45 13.05 0.22
C GLN A 96 13.22 13.71 0.83
N THR A 97 12.04 13.44 0.28
CA THR A 97 10.77 13.97 0.82
C THR A 97 10.46 13.32 2.16
N ALA A 98 10.65 12.00 2.29
CA ALA A 98 10.43 11.29 3.54
C ALA A 98 11.36 11.81 4.65
N GLU A 99 12.65 11.99 4.36
CA GLU A 99 13.64 12.51 5.30
C GLU A 99 13.36 13.95 5.73
N LYS A 100 12.92 14.81 4.81
CA LYS A 100 12.45 16.17 5.15
C LYS A 100 11.25 16.17 6.08
N ASN A 101 10.48 15.09 6.12
CA ASN A 101 9.34 14.90 7.03
C ASN A 101 9.69 14.04 8.25
N GLY A 102 10.99 13.87 8.57
CA GLY A 102 11.45 13.22 9.80
C GLY A 102 11.62 11.70 9.70
N ILE A 103 11.38 11.08 8.55
CA ILE A 103 11.58 9.64 8.36
C ILE A 103 13.05 9.39 8.00
N GLN A 104 13.83 8.78 8.90
CA GLN A 104 15.24 8.46 8.69
C GLN A 104 15.45 7.28 7.71
N TRP A 105 15.01 7.44 6.47
CA TRP A 105 14.89 6.35 5.50
C TRP A 105 16.22 5.64 5.26
N ARG A 106 17.28 6.38 4.87
CA ARG A 106 18.56 5.76 4.52
C ARG A 106 19.31 5.21 5.73
N ASP A 107 19.22 5.89 6.87
CA ASP A 107 19.88 5.44 8.09
C ASP A 107 19.23 4.17 8.62
N GLU A 108 17.90 4.07 8.59
CA GLU A 108 17.18 2.86 8.99
C GLU A 108 17.47 1.69 8.06
N ALA A 109 17.47 1.91 6.74
CA ALA A 109 17.81 0.87 5.78
C ALA A 109 19.23 0.34 6.00
N LYS A 110 20.20 1.25 6.14
CA LYS A 110 21.61 0.91 6.44
C LYS A 110 21.75 0.18 7.78
N ARG A 111 21.00 0.59 8.80
CA ARG A 111 21.02 -0.04 10.12
C ARG A 111 20.50 -1.48 10.06
N LEU A 112 19.42 -1.72 9.33
CA LEU A 112 18.85 -3.07 9.15
C LEU A 112 19.75 -3.96 8.28
N GLU A 113 20.29 -3.41 7.20
CA GLU A 113 21.22 -4.12 6.30
C GLU A 113 22.54 -4.48 7.01
N GLY A 114 22.95 -3.70 8.01
CA GLY A 114 24.10 -4.00 8.85
C GLY A 114 23.82 -4.89 10.07
N ASP A 115 22.58 -5.32 10.31
CA ASP A 115 22.20 -6.08 11.49
C ASP A 115 22.27 -7.59 11.22
N SER A 116 23.35 -8.25 11.67
CA SER A 116 23.57 -9.68 11.41
C SER A 116 22.42 -10.58 11.86
N ARG A 117 21.68 -10.16 12.90
CA ARG A 117 20.54 -10.91 13.44
C ARG A 117 19.42 -11.10 12.43
N VAL A 118 19.26 -10.17 11.48
CA VAL A 118 18.26 -10.30 10.40
C VAL A 118 18.59 -11.49 9.51
N TYR A 119 19.86 -11.61 9.12
CA TYR A 119 20.34 -12.70 8.28
C TYR A 119 20.41 -14.02 9.05
N GLU A 120 20.85 -14.01 10.30
CA GLU A 120 20.82 -15.20 11.17
C GLU A 120 19.39 -15.74 11.34
N ALA A 121 18.41 -14.86 11.55
CA ALA A 121 17.01 -15.25 11.63
C ALA A 121 16.48 -15.82 10.31
N PHE A 122 16.85 -15.21 9.18
CA PHE A 122 16.51 -15.72 7.85
C PHE A 122 17.09 -17.12 7.62
N GLU A 123 18.38 -17.32 7.87
CA GLU A 123 19.05 -18.62 7.73
C GLU A 123 18.44 -19.70 8.62
N ALA A 124 17.95 -19.34 9.81
CA ALA A 124 17.31 -20.27 10.73
C ALA A 124 15.91 -20.73 10.28
N ILE A 125 15.22 -19.96 9.44
CA ILE A 125 13.84 -20.24 9.01
C ILE A 125 13.69 -20.57 7.53
N LYS A 126 14.71 -20.29 6.71
CA LYS A 126 14.62 -20.50 5.27
C LYS A 126 14.50 -21.98 4.93
N ASP A 127 13.76 -22.25 3.87
CA ASP A 127 13.65 -23.56 3.26
C ASP A 127 14.06 -23.44 1.79
N ASP A 128 15.27 -23.91 1.49
CA ASP A 128 15.85 -23.86 0.14
C ASP A 128 15.14 -24.80 -0.86
N SER A 129 14.22 -25.64 -0.39
CA SER A 129 13.39 -26.48 -1.27
C SER A 129 12.18 -25.73 -1.85
N ILE A 130 11.90 -24.51 -1.38
CA ILE A 130 10.79 -23.71 -1.86
C ILE A 130 11.12 -23.13 -3.24
N GLU A 131 10.32 -23.52 -4.24
CA GLU A 131 10.31 -22.88 -5.55
C GLU A 131 9.35 -21.69 -5.55
N TYR A 132 9.87 -20.48 -5.75
CA TYR A 132 9.05 -19.28 -5.83
C TYR A 132 8.30 -19.22 -7.16
N PRO A 133 7.00 -18.85 -7.16
CA PRO A 133 6.26 -18.66 -8.40
C PRO A 133 6.83 -17.49 -9.19
N GLU A 134 6.77 -17.56 -10.52
CA GLU A 134 7.44 -16.59 -11.41
C GLU A 134 7.08 -15.13 -11.10
N TYR A 135 5.83 -14.86 -10.72
CA TYR A 135 5.38 -13.51 -10.38
C TYR A 135 6.12 -12.91 -9.18
N TYR A 136 6.57 -13.74 -8.23
CA TYR A 136 7.22 -13.30 -6.99
C TYR A 136 8.62 -12.74 -7.25
N LEU A 137 9.25 -13.18 -8.35
CA LEU A 137 10.59 -12.78 -8.77
C LEU A 137 10.57 -11.55 -9.69
N LYS A 138 9.40 -11.05 -10.09
CA LYS A 138 9.31 -9.91 -11.02
C LYS A 138 9.63 -8.59 -10.29
N PRO A 139 10.31 -7.64 -10.97
CA PRO A 139 10.54 -6.30 -10.43
C PRO A 139 9.25 -5.61 -9.98
N PHE A 140 9.32 -4.81 -8.92
CA PHE A 140 8.21 -3.98 -8.47
C PHE A 140 8.71 -2.61 -8.02
N HIS A 141 7.87 -1.58 -8.19
CA HIS A 141 8.22 -0.19 -7.90
C HIS A 141 9.58 0.22 -8.51
N ALA A 142 10.58 0.47 -7.66
CA ALA A 142 11.94 0.87 -8.03
C ALA A 142 12.97 -0.24 -7.72
N TYR A 143 12.52 -1.47 -7.46
CA TYR A 143 13.37 -2.60 -7.08
C TYR A 143 13.38 -3.66 -8.20
N SER A 144 14.57 -3.99 -8.68
CA SER A 144 14.78 -4.88 -9.82
C SER A 144 14.76 -6.37 -9.47
N GLU A 145 14.99 -6.73 -8.21
CA GLU A 145 15.12 -8.13 -7.76
C GLU A 145 13.80 -8.76 -7.31
N GLY A 146 12.67 -8.07 -7.49
CA GLY A 146 11.36 -8.55 -7.06
C GLY A 146 11.25 -8.70 -5.54
N ASN A 147 10.35 -9.58 -5.08
CA ASN A 147 10.05 -9.72 -3.64
C ASN A 147 11.21 -10.30 -2.81
N LEU A 148 12.26 -10.81 -3.45
CA LEU A 148 13.49 -11.28 -2.78
C LEU A 148 14.51 -10.16 -2.54
N CYS A 149 14.20 -8.91 -2.92
CA CYS A 149 15.10 -7.78 -2.79
C CYS A 149 15.30 -7.36 -1.31
N TRP A 150 16.50 -7.58 -0.77
CA TRP A 150 16.86 -7.17 0.60
C TRP A 150 16.74 -5.66 0.81
N LEU A 151 17.15 -4.86 -0.18
CA LEU A 151 17.01 -3.41 -0.10
C LEU A 151 15.53 -3.00 0.00
N ALA A 152 14.63 -3.66 -0.73
CA ALA A 152 13.20 -3.39 -0.63
C ALA A 152 12.68 -3.73 0.78
N ALA A 153 13.14 -4.84 1.37
CA ALA A 153 12.77 -5.25 2.71
C ALA A 153 13.24 -4.25 3.79
N THR A 154 14.48 -3.75 3.70
CA THR A 154 15.02 -2.79 4.68
C THR A 154 14.41 -1.40 4.53
N GLU A 155 13.97 -1.01 3.33
CA GLU A 155 13.30 0.28 3.07
C GLU A 155 11.78 0.27 3.33
N ALA A 156 11.18 -0.91 3.47
CA ALA A 156 9.72 -1.10 3.50
C ALA A 156 9.01 -0.27 4.58
N ARG A 157 9.57 -0.18 5.79
CA ARG A 157 8.99 0.62 6.88
C ARG A 157 8.98 2.10 6.53
N SER A 158 10.12 2.64 6.09
CA SER A 158 10.25 4.05 5.73
C SER A 158 9.34 4.43 4.55
N ALA A 159 9.22 3.54 3.55
CA ALA A 159 8.26 3.68 2.46
C ALA A 159 6.82 3.74 2.95
N THR A 160 6.45 2.81 3.81
CA THR A 160 5.11 2.73 4.41
C THR A 160 4.76 4.00 5.17
N TYR A 161 5.66 4.49 6.04
CA TYR A 161 5.46 5.71 6.81
C TYR A 161 5.35 6.96 5.91
N SER A 162 6.15 7.03 4.85
CA SER A 162 6.07 8.11 3.86
C SER A 162 4.71 8.16 3.16
N MET A 163 4.11 7.00 2.88
CA MET A 163 2.78 6.94 2.27
C MET A 163 1.66 7.40 3.20
N ALA A 164 1.73 7.09 4.51
CA ALA A 164 0.70 7.55 5.45
C ALA A 164 0.59 9.07 5.55
N LEU A 165 1.71 9.80 5.48
CA LEU A 165 1.70 11.27 5.44
C LEU A 165 0.89 11.84 4.26
N ARG A 166 0.81 11.09 3.15
CA ARG A 166 0.05 11.52 1.95
C ARG A 166 -1.46 11.42 2.13
N VAL A 167 -1.94 10.68 3.14
CA VAL A 167 -3.37 10.56 3.46
C VAL A 167 -3.90 11.86 4.07
N TRP A 168 -3.07 12.56 4.86
CA TRP A 168 -3.43 13.84 5.51
C TRP A 168 -2.46 14.97 5.13
N PRO A 169 -2.40 15.37 3.84
CA PRO A 169 -1.38 16.31 3.34
C PRO A 169 -1.51 17.74 3.87
N LYS A 170 -2.62 18.06 4.55
CA LYS A 170 -2.89 19.38 5.16
C LYS A 170 -2.63 19.38 6.66
N ASP A 171 -2.51 18.21 7.27
CA ASP A 171 -2.33 18.08 8.71
C ASP A 171 -0.83 18.15 9.01
N ARG A 172 -0.46 18.92 10.04
CA ARG A 172 0.94 19.03 10.50
C ARG A 172 1.22 17.93 11.53
N ILE A 173 1.25 16.68 11.09
CA ILE A 173 1.46 15.49 11.93
C ILE A 173 2.76 14.76 11.55
N THR A 174 3.32 14.02 12.51
CA THR A 174 4.48 13.17 12.26
C THR A 174 4.10 11.92 11.48
N ALA A 175 5.09 11.23 10.93
CA ALA A 175 4.88 10.00 10.18
C ALA A 175 4.30 8.88 11.07
N GLU A 176 4.72 8.83 12.34
CA GLU A 176 4.22 7.90 13.37
C GLU A 176 2.74 8.14 13.64
N THR A 177 2.35 9.40 13.89
CA THR A 177 0.95 9.76 14.10
C THR A 177 0.10 9.45 12.88
N ALA A 178 0.60 9.74 11.68
CA ALA A 178 -0.09 9.40 10.44
C ALA A 178 -0.27 7.87 10.30
N GLN A 179 0.77 7.08 10.57
CA GLN A 179 0.67 5.63 10.52
C GLN A 179 -0.31 5.09 11.56
N GLN A 180 -0.19 5.49 12.83
CA GLN A 180 -1.09 5.05 13.88
C GLN A 180 -2.54 5.34 13.51
N ARG A 181 -2.84 6.58 13.10
CA ARG A 181 -4.18 7.00 12.68
C ARG A 181 -4.71 6.16 11.52
N LEU A 182 -3.85 5.78 10.57
CA LEU A 182 -4.24 4.93 9.44
C LEU A 182 -4.57 3.51 9.90
N ARG A 183 -3.75 2.94 10.80
CA ARG A 183 -3.92 1.58 11.33
C ARG A 183 -5.12 1.46 12.26
N ASP A 184 -5.36 2.47 13.09
CA ASP A 184 -6.55 2.58 13.93
C ASP A 184 -7.80 2.58 13.05
N SER A 185 -7.79 3.34 11.95
CA SER A 185 -8.96 3.39 11.04
C SER A 185 -9.31 2.03 10.43
N TYR A 186 -8.32 1.17 10.16
CA TYR A 186 -8.55 -0.19 9.67
C TYR A 186 -9.15 -1.07 10.77
N THR A 187 -8.56 -0.99 11.96
CA THR A 187 -9.00 -1.75 13.15
C THR A 187 -10.44 -1.40 13.52
N ASP A 188 -10.77 -0.11 13.57
CA ASP A 188 -12.11 0.38 13.88
C ASP A 188 -13.13 -0.05 12.82
N THR A 189 -12.74 -0.02 11.54
CA THR A 189 -13.58 -0.50 10.44
C THR A 189 -13.87 -1.99 10.57
N VAL A 190 -12.87 -2.80 10.94
CA VAL A 190 -13.05 -4.25 11.15
C VAL A 190 -13.96 -4.52 12.34
N ARG A 191 -13.78 -3.81 13.47
CA ARG A 191 -14.67 -3.91 14.65
C ARG A 191 -16.11 -3.56 14.28
N ALA A 192 -16.33 -2.41 13.63
CA ALA A 192 -17.65 -1.98 13.21
C ALA A 192 -18.31 -2.95 12.22
N HIS A 193 -17.53 -3.53 11.29
CA HIS A 193 -18.03 -4.56 10.40
C HIS A 193 -18.48 -5.81 11.16
N ARG A 194 -17.67 -6.29 12.12
CA ARG A 194 -18.03 -7.44 12.97
C ARG A 194 -19.29 -7.17 13.78
N GLU A 195 -19.38 -6.04 14.46
CA GLU A 195 -20.56 -5.65 15.26
C GLU A 195 -21.84 -5.61 14.41
N LYS A 196 -21.72 -5.19 13.15
CA LYS A 196 -22.88 -5.08 12.25
C LYS A 196 -23.38 -6.42 11.73
N TYR A 197 -22.47 -7.35 11.41
CA TYR A 197 -22.81 -8.57 10.66
C TYR A 197 -22.71 -9.87 11.48
N ASN A 198 -22.03 -9.83 12.62
CA ASN A 198 -22.02 -10.93 13.59
C ASN A 198 -22.97 -10.58 14.74
N GLU A 199 -23.27 -11.55 15.60
CA GLU A 199 -23.92 -11.23 16.88
C GLU A 199 -23.04 -10.23 17.64
N ALA A 200 -23.67 -9.25 18.29
CA ALA A 200 -22.95 -8.30 19.13
C ALA A 200 -22.27 -9.09 20.24
N THR A 201 -20.95 -9.23 20.14
CA THR A 201 -20.12 -9.87 21.16
C THR A 201 -19.15 -8.80 21.64
N ASP A 202 -19.12 -8.54 22.94
CA ASP A 202 -18.08 -7.74 23.60
C ASP A 202 -16.71 -8.46 23.61
N VAL A 203 -16.57 -9.52 22.81
CA VAL A 203 -15.40 -10.38 22.74
C VAL A 203 -14.62 -10.12 21.45
N GLU A 204 -13.35 -9.74 21.65
CA GLU A 204 -12.40 -9.56 20.56
C GLU A 204 -12.00 -10.90 19.90
N PRO A 205 -11.53 -10.87 18.63
CA PRO A 205 -11.04 -12.08 17.97
C PRO A 205 -9.92 -12.74 18.77
N LYS A 206 -9.96 -14.08 18.86
CA LYS A 206 -8.87 -14.86 19.49
C LYS A 206 -7.78 -15.28 18.52
N LYS A 207 -8.06 -15.26 17.22
CA LYS A 207 -7.13 -15.61 16.14
C LYS A 207 -7.31 -14.63 14.99
N ILE A 208 -6.22 -14.12 14.43
CA ILE A 208 -6.22 -13.20 13.30
C ILE A 208 -5.14 -13.64 12.31
N LEU A 209 -5.53 -13.73 11.03
CA LEU A 209 -4.62 -13.99 9.91
C LEU A 209 -4.47 -12.72 9.08
N ASP A 210 -3.23 -12.23 8.97
CA ASP A 210 -2.84 -11.08 8.14
C ASP A 210 -2.28 -11.59 6.81
N VAL A 211 -3.12 -11.59 5.77
CA VAL A 211 -2.77 -12.07 4.42
C VAL A 211 -2.16 -10.92 3.61
N GLY A 212 -0.99 -11.14 3.02
CA GLY A 212 -0.16 -10.10 2.42
C GLY A 212 0.57 -9.28 3.47
N CYS A 213 1.14 -9.93 4.50
CA CYS A 213 1.73 -9.24 5.64
C CYS A 213 3.03 -8.49 5.32
N SER A 214 3.66 -8.78 4.17
CA SER A 214 4.96 -8.26 3.76
C SER A 214 5.99 -8.42 4.88
N VAL A 215 6.75 -7.37 5.22
CA VAL A 215 7.71 -7.35 6.35
C VAL A 215 7.06 -7.35 7.74
N GLY A 216 5.75 -7.64 7.83
CA GLY A 216 5.02 -7.83 9.09
C GLY A 216 4.59 -6.54 9.80
N MET A 217 4.59 -5.39 9.11
CA MET A 217 4.19 -4.11 9.74
C MET A 217 2.73 -4.15 10.20
N SER A 218 1.81 -4.56 9.33
CA SER A 218 0.38 -4.69 9.65
C SER A 218 0.18 -5.70 10.79
N THR A 219 0.89 -6.82 10.75
CA THR A 219 0.85 -7.89 11.74
C THR A 219 1.20 -7.38 13.14
N ARG A 220 2.22 -6.51 13.26
CA ARG A 220 2.59 -5.88 14.54
C ARG A 220 1.50 -4.95 15.07
N TYR A 221 0.95 -4.08 14.21
CA TYR A 221 -0.16 -3.21 14.60
C TYR A 221 -1.40 -4.00 15.05
N LEU A 222 -1.70 -5.11 14.38
CA LEU A 222 -2.78 -6.01 14.79
C LEU A 222 -2.48 -6.67 16.15
N SER A 223 -1.24 -7.10 16.38
CA SER A 223 -0.83 -7.67 17.68
C SER A 223 -0.96 -6.66 18.82
N GLU A 224 -0.69 -5.38 18.57
CA GLU A 224 -0.87 -4.31 19.57
C GLU A 224 -2.35 -4.01 19.80
N ALA A 225 -3.16 -3.97 18.75
CA ALA A 225 -4.59 -3.69 18.82
C ALA A 225 -5.42 -4.83 19.44
N PHE A 226 -4.93 -6.08 19.31
CA PHE A 226 -5.58 -7.30 19.79
C PHE A 226 -4.61 -8.15 20.64
N PRO A 227 -4.22 -7.68 21.84
CA PRO A 227 -3.14 -8.30 22.62
C PRO A 227 -3.46 -9.71 23.16
N GLN A 228 -4.72 -10.15 23.08
CA GLN A 228 -5.16 -11.49 23.48
C GLN A 228 -5.33 -12.44 22.28
N ALA A 229 -5.13 -11.95 21.05
CA ALA A 229 -5.28 -12.74 19.85
C ALA A 229 -3.95 -13.42 19.48
N GLU A 230 -4.04 -14.65 19.01
CA GLU A 230 -2.98 -15.28 18.23
C GLU A 230 -2.95 -14.65 16.83
N ILE A 231 -1.84 -14.02 16.47
CA ILE A 231 -1.68 -13.35 15.17
C ILE A 231 -0.71 -14.14 14.30
N VAL A 232 -1.12 -14.43 13.06
CA VAL A 232 -0.29 -15.06 12.04
C VAL A 232 -0.21 -14.13 10.83
N GLY A 233 1.00 -13.82 10.36
CA GLY A 233 1.23 -13.17 9.08
C GLY A 233 1.52 -14.21 7.99
N LEU A 234 0.97 -14.01 6.79
CA LEU A 234 1.19 -14.84 5.61
C LEU A 234 1.42 -13.94 4.40
N ASP A 235 2.52 -14.14 3.66
CA ASP A 235 2.82 -13.47 2.38
C ASP A 235 3.40 -14.47 1.38
#